data_AF-A0A6C0ETU0-F1
#
_entry.id   AF-A0A6C0ETU0-F1
#
_cell.length_a   1.000
_cell.length_b   1.000
_cell.length_c   1.000
_cell.angle_alpha   90.00
_cell.angle_beta   90.00
_cell.angle_gamma   90.00
#
_symmetry.space_group_name_H-M   'P 1'
#
loop_
_entity.id
_entity.type
_entity.pdbx_description
1 polymer ?
#
loop_
_entity_poly.entity_id
_entity_poly.type
_entity_poly.pdbx_seq_one_letter_code
_entity_poly.pdbx_strand_id
1 'polypeptide(L)'
;MAKTKTMSRKIKNNRKTMRNRPNMAETRAHIIRVFLEILNNVKLYHWKTKSYSQHKATDKLYERLNENIDTFVEILLGKDETRIKLLKKQVDLMDTKSTYEFKSRMYEYREFLTEMNTIFDSKKDSDLLNVRDEILGDINQFLYLLTFNKV
;
A
#
# COMPACT_ATOMS: atom_id res chain seq x y z
N MET A 1 -35.09 -22.13 -63.10
CA MET A 1 -33.73 -22.05 -62.53
C MET A 1 -33.72 -20.98 -61.44
N ALA A 2 -33.85 -21.36 -60.16
CA ALA A 2 -33.79 -20.42 -59.04
C ALA A 2 -32.42 -20.55 -58.36
N LYS A 3 -31.66 -19.44 -58.28
CA LYS A 3 -30.35 -19.40 -57.60
C LYS A 3 -30.57 -19.16 -56.10
N THR A 4 -30.29 -20.17 -55.29
CA THR A 4 -30.32 -20.07 -53.82
C THR A 4 -29.17 -19.19 -53.33
N LYS A 5 -29.49 -18.08 -52.67
CA LYS A 5 -28.52 -17.14 -52.07
C LYS A 5 -28.15 -17.65 -50.67
N THR A 6 -26.97 -18.27 -50.52
CA THR A 6 -26.48 -18.73 -49.23
C THR A 6 -26.05 -17.53 -48.37
N MET A 7 -26.77 -17.25 -47.29
CA MET A 7 -26.36 -16.26 -46.29
C MET A 7 -25.23 -16.82 -45.41
N SER A 8 -24.02 -16.27 -45.57
CA SER A 8 -22.89 -16.53 -44.67
C SER A 8 -23.14 -15.88 -43.31
N ARG A 9 -23.34 -16.71 -42.27
CA ARG A 9 -23.39 -16.26 -40.88
C ARG A 9 -21.96 -15.93 -40.42
N LYS A 10 -21.63 -14.64 -40.32
CA LYS A 10 -20.42 -14.16 -39.65
C LYS A 10 -20.49 -14.52 -38.16
N ILE A 11 -19.68 -15.49 -37.74
CA ILE A 11 -19.44 -15.80 -36.33
C ILE A 11 -18.76 -14.58 -35.72
N LYS A 12 -19.48 -13.85 -34.85
CA LYS A 12 -18.91 -12.77 -34.04
C LYS A 12 -18.00 -13.42 -32.99
N ASN A 13 -16.69 -13.42 -33.24
CA ASN A 13 -15.70 -13.73 -32.22
C ASN A 13 -15.80 -12.68 -31.11
N ASN A 14 -16.46 -13.05 -30.01
CA ASN A 14 -16.45 -12.31 -28.76
C ASN A 14 -15.03 -12.42 -28.17
N ARG A 15 -14.10 -11.58 -28.65
CA ARG A 15 -12.82 -11.37 -27.98
C ARG A 15 -13.14 -10.75 -26.63
N LYS A 16 -13.19 -11.58 -25.59
CA LYS A 16 -13.12 -11.10 -24.19
C LYS A 16 -11.88 -10.22 -24.12
N THR A 17 -12.08 -8.92 -23.92
CA THR A 17 -10.99 -7.97 -23.72
C THR A 17 -10.15 -8.50 -22.55
N MET A 18 -8.84 -8.67 -22.76
CA MET A 18 -7.94 -8.98 -21.66
C MET A 18 -8.07 -7.81 -20.67
N ARG A 19 -8.66 -8.10 -19.51
CA ARG A 19 -8.70 -7.19 -18.37
C ARG A 19 -7.27 -6.72 -18.11
N ASN A 20 -7.01 -5.41 -18.22
CA ASN A 20 -5.71 -4.79 -17.98
C ASN A 20 -5.17 -5.28 -16.64
N ARG A 21 -4.26 -6.25 -16.66
CA ARG A 21 -3.56 -6.69 -15.46
C ARG A 21 -2.52 -5.62 -15.17
N PRO A 22 -2.52 -4.99 -13.98
CA PRO A 22 -1.52 -3.98 -13.68
C PRO A 22 -0.12 -4.60 -13.79
N ASN A 23 0.81 -3.82 -14.31
CA ASN A 23 2.20 -4.23 -14.44
C ASN A 23 2.77 -4.48 -13.04
N MET A 24 3.13 -5.72 -12.73
CA MET A 24 3.59 -6.10 -11.38
C MET A 24 4.86 -5.35 -10.95
N ALA A 25 5.71 -4.93 -11.88
CA ALA A 25 6.86 -4.10 -11.56
C ALA A 25 6.45 -2.68 -11.13
N GLU A 26 5.44 -2.11 -11.79
CA GLU A 26 4.85 -0.82 -11.40
C GLU A 26 4.17 -0.91 -10.05
N THR A 27 3.41 -1.96 -9.80
CA THR A 27 2.75 -2.21 -8.52
C THR A 27 3.77 -2.33 -7.37
N ARG A 28 4.84 -3.11 -7.55
CA ARG A 28 5.92 -3.23 -6.56
C ARG A 28 6.60 -1.89 -6.29
N ALA A 29 6.96 -1.15 -7.34
CA ALA A 29 7.57 0.17 -7.20
C ALA A 29 6.64 1.15 -6.46
N HIS A 30 5.33 1.09 -6.73
CA HIS A 30 4.34 1.90 -6.03
C HIS A 30 4.25 1.53 -4.54
N ILE A 31 4.19 0.24 -4.20
CA ILE A 31 4.13 -0.22 -2.80
C ILE A 31 5.35 0.25 -2.02
N ILE A 32 6.56 0.00 -2.55
CA ILE A 32 7.82 0.41 -1.91
C ILE A 32 7.85 1.93 -1.72
N ARG A 33 7.38 2.70 -2.71
CA ARG A 33 7.30 4.17 -2.59
C ARG A 33 6.35 4.57 -1.45
N VAL A 34 5.14 4.02 -1.37
CA VAL A 34 4.18 4.36 -0.31
C VAL A 34 4.73 3.99 1.07
N PHE A 35 5.41 2.85 1.19
CA PHE A 35 6.06 2.46 2.44
C PHE A 35 7.16 3.43 2.88
N LEU A 36 8.00 3.89 1.95
CA LEU A 36 8.96 4.96 2.23
C LEU A 36 8.25 6.26 2.63
N GLU A 37 7.12 6.60 2.00
CA GLU A 37 6.31 7.77 2.37
C GLU A 37 5.76 7.63 3.81
N ILE A 38 5.27 6.45 4.19
CA ILE A 38 4.81 6.16 5.56
C ILE A 38 5.93 6.41 6.56
N LEU A 39 7.09 5.75 6.39
CA LEU A 39 8.21 5.84 7.33
C LEU A 39 8.69 7.28 7.49
N ASN A 40 8.88 7.98 6.37
CA ASN A 40 9.35 9.37 6.41
C ASN A 40 8.33 10.31 7.03
N ASN A 41 7.03 10.17 6.72
CA ASN A 41 6.00 11.04 7.28
C ASN A 41 5.80 10.78 8.78
N VAL A 42 5.88 9.53 9.26
CA VAL A 42 5.86 9.24 10.70
C VAL A 42 7.06 9.88 11.40
N LYS A 43 8.28 9.79 10.83
CA LYS A 43 9.47 10.38 11.46
C LYS A 43 9.46 11.91 11.44
N LEU A 44 8.99 12.52 10.36
CA LEU A 44 8.78 13.96 10.27
C LEU A 44 7.77 14.44 11.31
N TYR A 45 6.65 13.72 11.50
CA TYR A 45 5.68 14.07 12.53
C TYR A 45 6.27 13.91 13.93
N HIS A 46 7.00 12.83 14.20
CA HIS A 46 7.71 12.59 15.46
C HIS A 46 8.60 13.78 15.86
N TRP A 47 9.41 14.32 14.94
CA TRP A 47 10.24 15.50 15.21
C TRP A 47 9.45 16.78 15.47
N LYS A 48 8.21 16.88 14.96
CA LYS A 48 7.33 18.04 15.16
C LYS A 48 6.51 17.98 16.44
N THR A 49 6.42 16.81 17.08
CA THR A 49 5.64 16.67 18.30
C THR A 49 6.18 17.59 19.40
N LYS A 50 5.28 18.24 20.15
CA LYS A 50 5.63 19.08 21.31
C LYS A 50 5.38 18.38 22.64
N SER A 51 4.70 17.23 22.62
CA SER A 51 4.40 16.42 23.80
C SER A 51 5.35 15.23 23.87
N TYR A 52 5.97 15.01 25.03
CA TYR A 52 6.88 13.88 25.25
C TYR A 52 6.20 12.52 25.04
N SER A 53 4.94 12.38 25.46
CA SER A 53 4.17 11.14 25.27
C SER A 53 3.90 10.88 23.79
N GLN A 54 3.56 11.92 23.02
CA GLN A 54 3.39 11.80 21.57
C GLN A 54 4.71 11.49 20.87
N HIS A 55 5.80 12.14 21.28
CA HIS A 55 7.13 11.89 20.73
C HIS A 55 7.55 10.43 20.91
N LYS A 56 7.38 9.87 22.11
CA LYS A 56 7.66 8.45 22.40
C LYS A 56 6.71 7.49 21.67
N ALA A 57 5.42 7.80 21.61
CA ALA A 57 4.45 6.94 20.92
C ALA A 57 4.71 6.89 19.41
N THR A 58 5.04 8.03 18.80
CA THR A 58 5.36 8.11 17.37
C THR A 58 6.70 7.46 17.03
N ASP A 59 7.70 7.54 17.92
CA ASP A 59 8.98 6.85 17.74
C ASP A 59 8.81 5.34 17.76
N LYS A 60 8.02 4.83 18.72
CA LYS A 60 7.69 3.41 18.81
C LYS A 60 6.89 2.92 17.60
N LEU A 61 5.98 3.74 17.08
CA LEU A 61 5.29 3.42 15.82
C LEU A 61 6.30 3.30 14.68
N TYR A 62 7.23 4.26 14.55
CA TYR A 62 8.25 4.23 13.50
C TYR A 62 9.11 2.97 13.55
N GLU A 63 9.57 2.57 14.75
CA GLU A 63 10.37 1.35 14.95
C GLU A 63 9.67 0.11 14.38
N ARG A 64 8.41 -0.13 14.81
CA ARG A 64 7.65 -1.30 14.34
C ARG A 64 7.30 -1.24 12.87
N LEU A 65 6.94 -0.06 12.37
CA LEU A 65 6.68 0.13 10.94
C LEU A 65 7.94 -0.16 10.13
N ASN A 66 9.12 0.27 10.59
CA ASN A 66 10.38 0.05 9.89
C ASN A 66 10.70 -1.44 9.81
N GLU A 67 10.58 -2.18 10.91
CA GLU A 67 10.80 -3.63 10.95
C GLU A 67 9.82 -4.39 10.05
N ASN A 68 8.53 -4.11 10.17
CA ASN A 68 7.49 -4.80 9.39
C ASN A 68 7.54 -4.45 7.90
N ILE A 69 7.83 -3.19 7.55
CA ILE A 69 7.96 -2.76 6.15
C ILE A 69 9.18 -3.40 5.48
N ASP A 70 10.33 -3.46 6.17
CA ASP A 70 11.53 -4.10 5.65
C ASP A 70 11.25 -5.58 5.37
N THR A 71 10.68 -6.29 6.36
CA THR A 71 10.23 -7.68 6.23
C THR A 71 9.29 -7.86 5.03
N PHE A 72 8.31 -6.97 4.86
CA PHE A 72 7.38 -7.05 3.72
C PHE A 72 8.11 -6.91 2.39
N VAL A 73 9.00 -5.92 2.26
CA VAL A 73 9.72 -5.64 1.01
C VAL A 73 10.67 -6.78 0.66
N GLU A 74 11.36 -7.36 1.65
CA GLU A 74 12.23 -8.52 1.44
C GLU A 74 11.44 -9.74 0.96
N ILE A 75 10.29 -10.05 1.56
CA ILE A 75 9.41 -11.13 1.08
C ILE A 75 8.91 -10.84 -0.34
N LEU A 76 8.47 -9.61 -0.60
CA LEU A 76 7.93 -9.18 -1.89
C LEU A 76 8.96 -9.35 -3.02
N LEU A 77 10.21 -9.01 -2.76
CA LEU A 77 11.30 -9.16 -3.71
C LEU A 77 11.78 -10.61 -3.81
N GLY A 78 11.79 -11.33 -2.69
CA GLY A 78 12.22 -12.72 -2.58
C GLY A 78 11.33 -13.69 -3.36
N LYS A 79 10.01 -13.50 -3.36
CA LYS A 79 9.06 -14.35 -4.11
C LYS A 79 9.33 -14.40 -5.62
N ASP A 80 9.76 -13.27 -6.18
CA ASP A 80 10.06 -13.16 -7.62
C ASP A 80 11.57 -13.20 -7.90
N GLU A 81 12.42 -13.33 -6.87
CA GLU A 81 13.89 -13.20 -6.95
C GLU A 81 14.34 -11.94 -7.72
N THR A 82 13.64 -10.82 -7.51
CA THR A 82 13.87 -9.58 -8.27
C THR A 82 14.64 -8.52 -7.49
N ARG A 83 15.20 -7.57 -8.23
CA ARG A 83 15.77 -6.33 -7.68
C ARG A 83 14.82 -5.16 -7.87
N ILE A 84 14.90 -4.20 -6.95
CA ILE A 84 14.09 -2.98 -6.98
C ILE A 84 14.40 -2.19 -8.26
N LYS A 85 13.35 -1.85 -9.01
CA LYS A 85 13.39 -0.88 -10.10
C LYS A 85 12.37 0.23 -9.81
N LEU A 86 12.83 1.32 -9.20
CA LEU A 86 11.97 2.48 -8.93
C LEU A 86 11.65 3.21 -10.25
N LEU A 87 10.41 3.09 -10.69
CA LEU A 87 9.93 3.78 -11.90
C LEU A 87 9.71 5.29 -11.66
N LYS A 88 9.29 5.65 -10.45
CA LYS A 88 9.24 7.03 -9.96
C LYS A 88 10.19 7.17 -8.78
N LYS A 89 11.16 8.09 -8.90
CA LYS A 89 12.21 8.33 -7.89
C LYS A 89 11.86 9.44 -6.88
N GLN A 90 10.60 9.86 -6.84
CA GLN A 90 10.12 10.92 -5.96
C GLN A 90 9.24 10.31 -4.87
N VAL A 91 9.48 10.71 -3.64
CA VAL A 91 8.70 10.38 -2.45
C VAL A 91 7.96 11.65 -2.04
N ASP A 92 6.66 11.56 -1.84
CA ASP A 92 5.87 12.70 -1.38
C ASP A 92 5.96 12.83 0.15
N LEU A 93 6.56 13.93 0.60
CA LEU A 93 6.71 14.24 2.03
C LEU A 93 5.70 15.30 2.43
N MET A 94 4.92 15.00 3.46
CA MET A 94 3.93 15.94 3.97
C MET A 94 4.46 16.77 5.12
N ASP A 95 4.28 18.09 5.01
CA ASP A 95 4.38 18.99 6.13
C ASP A 95 3.05 19.05 6.90
N THR A 96 2.75 18.01 7.68
CA THR A 96 1.55 18.00 8.54
C THR A 96 1.68 19.07 9.63
N LYS A 97 0.78 20.05 9.62
CA LYS A 97 0.76 21.19 10.55
C LYS A 97 0.00 20.90 11.84
N SER A 98 -0.84 19.86 11.83
CA SER A 98 -1.66 19.47 12.97
C SER A 98 -1.75 17.96 13.14
N THR A 99 -2.10 17.53 14.35
CA THR A 99 -2.44 16.13 14.65
C THR A 99 -3.62 15.64 13.81
N TYR A 100 -4.55 16.52 13.43
CA TYR A 100 -5.69 16.17 12.58
C TYR A 100 -5.22 15.80 11.16
N GLU A 101 -4.38 16.62 10.54
CA GLU A 101 -3.81 16.34 9.22
C GLU A 101 -2.99 15.03 9.23
N PHE A 102 -2.21 14.82 10.28
CA PHE A 102 -1.47 13.57 10.44
C PHE A 102 -2.39 12.36 10.55
N LYS A 103 -3.47 12.43 11.35
CA LYS A 103 -4.48 11.36 11.44
C LYS A 103 -5.14 11.09 10.09
N SER A 104 -5.48 12.12 9.32
CA SER A 104 -6.04 11.97 7.97
C SER A 104 -5.13 11.16 7.07
N ARG A 105 -3.83 11.48 7.07
CA ARG A 105 -2.83 10.74 6.28
C ARG A 105 -2.66 9.30 6.76
N MET A 106 -2.70 9.04 8.06
CA MET A 106 -2.69 7.68 8.59
C MET A 106 -3.92 6.86 8.15
N TYR A 107 -5.10 7.49 8.00
CA TYR A 107 -6.27 6.82 7.44
C TYR A 107 -6.12 6.50 5.95
N GLU A 108 -5.50 7.37 5.17
CA GLU A 108 -5.17 7.08 3.76
C GLU A 108 -4.23 5.87 3.66
N TYR A 109 -3.23 5.76 4.53
CA TYR A 109 -2.36 4.59 4.60
C TYR A 109 -3.10 3.32 5.02
N ARG A 110 -4.04 3.44 5.96
CA ARG A 110 -4.92 2.34 6.35
C ARG A 110 -5.71 1.81 5.15
N GLU A 111 -6.33 2.71 4.39
CA GLU A 111 -7.10 2.35 3.18
C GLU A 111 -6.21 1.64 2.16
N PHE A 112 -5.04 2.21 1.87
CA PHE A 112 -4.04 1.60 0.98
C PHE A 112 -3.67 0.16 1.37
N LEU A 113 -3.42 -0.12 2.65
CA LEU A 113 -3.12 -1.46 3.14
C LEU A 113 -4.31 -2.42 2.96
N THR A 114 -5.54 -1.95 3.19
CA THR A 114 -6.74 -2.79 3.01
C THR A 114 -7.02 -3.12 1.54
N GLU A 115 -6.70 -2.20 0.62
CA GLU A 115 -6.85 -2.40 -0.83
C GLU A 115 -5.85 -3.41 -1.41
N MET A 116 -4.77 -3.73 -0.69
CA MET A 116 -3.78 -4.74 -1.12
C MET A 116 -4.36 -6.13 -1.35
N ASN A 117 -5.53 -6.45 -0.76
CA ASN A 117 -6.25 -7.69 -1.05
C ASN A 117 -6.67 -7.83 -2.53
N THR A 118 -6.70 -6.72 -3.28
CA THR A 118 -6.96 -6.72 -4.73
C THR A 118 -5.70 -7.00 -5.55
N ILE A 119 -4.52 -6.88 -4.94
CA ILE A 119 -3.21 -7.03 -5.56
C ILE A 119 -2.66 -8.44 -5.34
N PHE A 120 -2.77 -8.94 -4.10
CA PHE A 120 -2.19 -10.20 -3.66
C PHE A 120 -3.23 -11.33 -3.57
N ASP A 121 -2.80 -12.56 -3.87
CA ASP A 121 -3.66 -13.74 -3.78
C ASP A 121 -3.62 -14.31 -2.37
N SER A 122 -4.79 -14.45 -1.73
CA SER A 122 -4.86 -14.87 -0.32
C SER A 122 -4.34 -16.27 -0.03
N LYS A 123 -4.16 -17.13 -1.04
CA LYS A 123 -3.60 -18.47 -0.87
C LYS A 123 -2.10 -18.53 -1.15
N LYS A 124 -1.59 -17.66 -2.03
CA LYS A 124 -0.18 -17.67 -2.45
C LYS A 124 0.69 -16.64 -1.73
N ASP A 125 0.08 -15.56 -1.29
CA ASP A 125 0.74 -14.38 -0.73
C ASP A 125 0.29 -14.17 0.73
N SER A 126 -0.08 -15.25 1.43
CA SER A 126 -0.54 -15.20 2.82
C SER A 126 0.51 -14.66 3.79
N ASP A 127 1.79 -14.88 3.50
CA ASP A 127 2.94 -14.29 4.20
C ASP A 127 2.98 -12.77 4.08
N LEU A 128 2.84 -12.22 2.87
CA LEU A 128 2.75 -10.79 2.63
C LEU A 128 1.51 -10.18 3.31
N LEU A 129 0.36 -10.84 3.17
CA LEU A 129 -0.89 -10.37 3.78
C LEU A 129 -0.80 -10.35 5.31
N ASN A 130 -0.12 -11.34 5.92
CA ASN A 130 0.13 -11.37 7.35
C ASN A 130 0.96 -10.17 7.80
N VAL A 131 2.10 -9.89 7.15
CA VAL A 131 2.94 -8.74 7.50
C VAL A 131 2.20 -7.41 7.26
N ARG A 132 1.41 -7.31 6.18
CA ARG A 132 0.51 -6.17 5.95
C ARG A 132 -0.47 -5.98 7.09
N ASP A 133 -1.03 -7.06 7.64
CA ASP A 133 -1.97 -7.00 8.77
C ASP A 133 -1.28 -6.55 10.07
N GLU A 134 -0.02 -6.93 10.31
CA GLU A 134 0.79 -6.39 11.42
C GLU A 134 1.00 -4.88 11.28
N ILE A 135 1.39 -4.39 10.08
CA ILE A 135 1.52 -2.95 9.80
C ILE A 135 0.19 -2.23 10.05
N LEU A 136 -0.92 -2.79 9.56
CA LEU A 136 -2.26 -2.25 9.76
C LEU A 136 -2.64 -2.22 11.25
N GLY A 137 -2.28 -3.26 12.00
CA GLY A 137 -2.47 -3.36 13.43
C GLY A 137 -1.74 -2.26 14.19
N ASP A 138 -0.47 -2.01 13.86
CA ASP A 138 0.33 -0.94 14.45
C ASP A 138 -0.26 0.44 14.19
N ILE A 139 -0.71 0.71 12.95
CA ILE A 139 -1.37 1.97 12.60
C ILE A 139 -2.67 2.14 13.41
N ASN A 140 -3.51 1.11 13.48
CA ASN A 140 -4.77 1.18 14.20
C ASN A 140 -4.57 1.35 15.71
N GLN A 141 -3.61 0.64 16.30
CA GLN A 141 -3.26 0.78 17.70
C GLN A 141 -2.77 2.20 17.99
N PHE A 142 -1.87 2.73 17.18
CA PHE A 142 -1.36 4.08 17.35
C PHE A 142 -2.46 5.15 17.19
N LEU A 143 -3.35 5.00 16.20
CA LEU A 143 -4.49 5.91 16.01
C LEU A 143 -5.41 5.94 17.23
N TYR A 144 -5.66 4.77 17.84
CA TYR A 144 -6.38 4.67 19.11
C TYR A 144 -5.63 5.39 20.24
N LEU A 145 -4.33 5.15 20.41
CA LEU A 145 -3.53 5.82 21.45
C LEU A 145 -3.50 7.35 21.26
N LEU A 146 -3.53 7.85 20.03
CA LEU A 146 -3.64 9.27 19.73
C LEU A 146 -5.00 9.89 20.12
N THR A 147 -5.99 9.10 20.52
CA THR A 147 -7.25 9.63 21.09
C THR A 147 -7.11 10.01 22.55
N PHE A 148 -6.09 9.52 23.25
CA PHE A 148 -5.88 9.78 24.67
C PHE A 148 -5.35 11.19 24.92
N ASN A 149 -4.82 11.84 23.89
CA ASN A 149 -4.44 13.24 23.97
C ASN A 149 -5.71 14.08 23.85
N LYS A 150 -6.25 14.51 25.00
CA LYS A 150 -7.34 15.50 25.04
C LYS A 150 -6.82 16.77 24.37
N VAL A 151 -7.53 17.20 23.31
CA VAL A 151 -7.39 18.55 22.74
C VAL A 151 -7.71 19.57 23.82
#